data_AF-A2F0J4-F1
#
_entry.id   AF-A2F0J4-F1
#
_cell.length_a   1.000
_cell.length_b   1.000
_cell.length_c   1.000
_cell.angle_alpha   90.00
_cell.angle_beta   90.00
_cell.angle_gamma   90.00
#
_symmetry.space_group_name_H-M   'P 1'
#
loop_
_entity.id
_entity.type
_entity.pdbx_description
1 polymer ?
#
loop_
_entity_poly.entity_id
_entity_poly.type
_entity_poly.pdbx_seq_one_letter_code
_entity_poly.pdbx_strand_id
1 'polypeptide(L)'
;MKERKRKAGRINNYALSQTISDMIARLISMKFQIKVDAMKSQQIKELNAVITQAKKDLENLKNKWNERIEKFNADQAKAAQDMEAEHIKQLENFDNNIPTDLPPQYCKLTPDLLNMMETERKLVLIKEYDQAKTLKAENDKRKAKETEEQKKKFLAVVEKQRKALLNEQEHAIECFTARWTREAEKLNNQKDKEIATQQKVVEHYEQDLQDLINPH
;
A
#
# COMPACT_ATOMS: atom_id res chain seq x y z
N MET A 1 -1.23 -62.70 -46.23
CA MET A 1 -0.19 -63.25 -45.33
C MET A 1 -0.66 -64.49 -44.57
N LYS A 2 -1.78 -64.46 -43.83
CA LYS A 2 -2.31 -65.64 -43.10
C LYS A 2 -2.64 -66.85 -44.02
N GLU A 3 -3.18 -66.62 -45.21
CA GLU A 3 -3.39 -67.69 -46.22
C GLU A 3 -2.09 -68.22 -46.83
N ARG A 4 -1.07 -67.37 -47.02
CA ARG A 4 0.26 -67.77 -47.51
C ARG A 4 1.00 -68.63 -46.48
N LYS A 5 0.86 -68.33 -45.18
CA LYS A 5 1.31 -69.20 -44.07
C LYS A 5 0.64 -70.58 -44.11
N ARG A 6 -0.69 -70.62 -44.27
CA ARG A 6 -1.45 -71.88 -44.39
C ARG A 6 -1.03 -72.71 -45.61
N LYS A 7 -0.72 -72.05 -46.74
CA LYS A 7 -0.21 -72.73 -47.95
C LYS A 7 1.23 -73.25 -47.78
N ALA A 8 2.14 -72.48 -47.15
CA ALA A 8 3.52 -72.91 -46.90
C ALA A 8 3.62 -74.10 -45.91
N GLY A 9 2.78 -74.12 -44.87
CA GLY A 9 2.68 -75.24 -43.93
C GLY A 9 2.09 -76.53 -44.53
N ARG A 10 1.29 -76.43 -45.60
CA ARG A 10 0.78 -77.58 -46.37
C ARG A 10 1.81 -78.17 -47.33
N ILE A 11 2.88 -77.44 -47.64
CA ILE A 11 3.97 -77.84 -48.56
C ILE A 11 5.21 -78.33 -47.76
N ASN A 12 5.10 -78.56 -46.44
CA ASN A 12 6.19 -78.91 -45.52
C ASN A 12 7.37 -77.92 -45.49
N ASN A 13 7.18 -76.69 -45.99
CA ASN A 13 8.20 -75.64 -45.93
C ASN A 13 8.03 -74.82 -44.63
N TYR A 14 8.46 -75.41 -43.53
CA TYR A 14 8.31 -74.85 -42.19
C TYR A 14 9.14 -73.57 -41.98
N ALA A 15 10.32 -73.45 -42.62
CA ALA A 15 11.15 -72.25 -42.55
C ALA A 15 10.45 -71.02 -43.14
N LEU A 16 9.82 -71.16 -44.32
CA LEU A 16 9.04 -70.09 -44.93
C LEU A 16 7.76 -69.75 -44.12
N SER A 17 7.13 -70.76 -43.50
CA SER A 17 6.00 -70.54 -42.60
C SER A 17 6.38 -69.78 -41.33
N GLN A 18 7.58 -70.02 -40.79
CA GLN A 18 8.13 -69.32 -39.61
C GLN A 18 8.46 -67.86 -39.95
N THR A 19 9.17 -67.59 -41.06
CA THR A 19 9.47 -66.21 -41.47
C THR A 19 8.22 -65.39 -41.76
N ILE A 20 7.19 -65.99 -42.39
CA ILE A 20 5.88 -65.34 -42.57
C ILE A 20 5.20 -65.08 -41.22
N SER A 21 5.36 -65.96 -40.22
CA SER A 21 4.82 -65.76 -38.87
C SER A 21 5.53 -64.61 -38.14
N ASP A 22 6.85 -64.54 -38.23
CA ASP A 22 7.65 -63.47 -37.64
C ASP A 22 7.35 -62.11 -38.29
N MET A 23 7.14 -62.08 -39.62
CA MET A 23 6.68 -60.89 -40.33
C MET A 23 5.28 -60.46 -39.88
N ILE A 24 4.35 -61.41 -39.66
CA ILE A 24 3.01 -61.10 -39.14
C ILE A 24 3.11 -60.53 -37.72
N ALA A 25 3.94 -61.12 -36.85
CA ALA A 25 4.15 -60.62 -35.48
C ALA A 25 4.75 -59.20 -35.48
N ARG A 26 5.76 -58.94 -36.34
CA ARG A 26 6.32 -57.59 -36.54
C ARG A 26 5.29 -56.60 -37.05
N LEU A 27 4.45 -56.96 -38.01
CA LEU A 27 3.40 -56.08 -38.53
C LEU A 27 2.32 -55.78 -37.47
N ILE A 28 1.97 -56.76 -36.63
CA ILE A 28 1.05 -56.54 -35.50
C ILE A 28 1.70 -55.59 -34.48
N SER A 29 2.97 -55.82 -34.12
CA SER A 29 3.73 -54.96 -33.22
C SER A 29 3.84 -53.52 -33.76
N MET A 30 4.11 -53.37 -35.06
CA MET A 30 4.22 -52.07 -35.71
C MET A 30 2.88 -51.34 -35.74
N LYS A 31 1.77 -52.03 -36.04
CA LYS A 31 0.42 -51.45 -35.97
C LYS A 31 0.05 -51.02 -34.55
N PHE A 32 0.43 -51.81 -33.56
CA PHE A 32 0.25 -51.45 -32.15
C PHE A 32 1.06 -50.21 -31.80
N GLN A 33 2.33 -50.15 -32.19
CA GLN A 33 3.20 -49.00 -31.96
C GLN A 33 2.64 -47.72 -32.59
N ILE A 34 2.21 -47.76 -33.86
CA ILE A 34 1.58 -46.61 -34.54
C ILE A 34 0.35 -46.10 -33.76
N LYS A 35 -0.47 -47.02 -33.22
CA LYS A 35 -1.65 -46.64 -32.43
C LYS A 35 -1.24 -45.98 -31.10
N VAL A 36 -0.23 -46.52 -30.42
CA VAL A 36 0.31 -45.95 -29.18
C VAL A 36 0.89 -44.56 -29.45
N ASP A 37 1.66 -44.40 -30.52
CA ASP A 37 2.28 -43.12 -30.89
C ASP A 37 1.21 -42.07 -31.27
N ALA A 38 0.15 -42.47 -31.96
CA ALA A 38 -0.98 -41.60 -32.27
C ALA A 38 -1.72 -41.15 -30.99
N MET A 39 -1.93 -42.06 -30.03
CA MET A 39 -2.54 -41.74 -28.73
C MET A 39 -1.67 -40.77 -27.92
N LYS A 40 -0.35 -41.02 -27.85
CA LYS A 40 0.60 -40.10 -27.19
C LYS A 40 0.62 -38.73 -27.86
N SER A 41 0.63 -38.67 -29.20
CA SER A 41 0.61 -37.42 -29.95
C SER A 41 -0.66 -36.62 -29.65
N GLN A 42 -1.81 -37.27 -29.52
CA GLN A 42 -3.07 -36.62 -29.15
C GLN A 42 -3.01 -36.08 -27.71
N GLN A 43 -2.52 -36.87 -26.76
CA GLN A 43 -2.34 -36.44 -25.36
C GLN A 43 -1.41 -35.24 -25.23
N ILE A 44 -0.28 -35.23 -25.96
CA ILE A 44 0.65 -34.10 -25.99
C ILE A 44 -0.03 -32.84 -26.55
N LYS A 45 -0.87 -32.95 -27.58
CA LYS A 45 -1.60 -31.80 -28.12
C LYS A 45 -2.61 -31.24 -27.13
N GLU A 46 -3.37 -32.10 -26.46
CA GLU A 46 -4.34 -31.70 -25.44
C GLU A 46 -3.64 -30.99 -24.27
N LEU A 47 -2.53 -31.56 -23.78
CA LEU A 47 -1.78 -30.99 -22.67
C LEU A 47 -1.12 -29.65 -23.05
N ASN A 48 -0.60 -29.51 -24.26
CA ASN A 48 -0.10 -28.22 -24.77
C ASN A 48 -1.20 -27.16 -24.85
N ALA A 49 -2.42 -27.53 -25.23
CA ALA A 49 -3.54 -26.60 -25.23
C ALA A 49 -3.90 -26.14 -23.80
N VAL A 50 -3.89 -27.07 -22.84
CA VAL A 50 -4.10 -26.77 -21.41
C VAL A 50 -3.01 -25.85 -20.86
N ILE A 51 -1.72 -26.12 -21.14
CA ILE A 51 -0.60 -25.26 -20.73
C ILE A 51 -0.77 -23.85 -21.30
N THR A 52 -1.11 -23.75 -22.59
CA THR A 52 -1.30 -22.46 -23.27
C THR A 52 -2.42 -21.66 -22.60
N GLN A 53 -3.54 -22.31 -22.28
CA GLN A 53 -4.65 -21.69 -21.59
C GLN A 53 -4.26 -21.27 -20.16
N ALA A 54 -3.59 -22.14 -19.41
CA ALA A 54 -3.13 -21.87 -18.04
C ALA A 54 -2.14 -20.69 -17.98
N LYS A 55 -1.24 -20.57 -18.98
CA LYS A 55 -0.32 -19.43 -19.13
C LYS A 55 -1.07 -18.13 -19.43
N LYS A 56 -2.07 -18.18 -20.31
CA LYS A 56 -2.94 -17.03 -20.60
C LYS A 56 -3.71 -16.59 -19.37
N ASP A 57 -4.22 -17.53 -18.58
CA ASP A 57 -4.94 -17.21 -17.33
C ASP A 57 -4.01 -16.60 -16.29
N LEU A 58 -2.76 -17.06 -16.21
CA LEU A 58 -1.72 -16.46 -15.37
C LEU A 58 -1.40 -15.02 -15.79
N GLU A 59 -1.28 -14.75 -17.09
CA GLU A 59 -1.04 -13.41 -17.62
C GLU A 59 -2.23 -12.48 -17.33
N ASN A 60 -3.46 -12.94 -17.57
CA ASN A 60 -4.67 -12.20 -17.23
C ASN A 60 -4.74 -11.88 -15.72
N LEU A 61 -4.35 -12.84 -14.87
CA LEU A 61 -4.30 -12.66 -13.43
C LEU A 61 -3.28 -11.58 -13.05
N LYS A 62 -2.07 -11.59 -13.64
CA LYS A 62 -1.07 -10.55 -13.44
C LYS A 62 -1.58 -9.17 -13.84
N ASN A 63 -2.24 -9.06 -14.99
CA ASN A 63 -2.80 -7.80 -15.47
C ASN A 63 -3.87 -7.26 -14.53
N LYS A 64 -4.81 -8.12 -14.07
CA LYS A 64 -5.81 -7.74 -13.06
C LYS A 64 -5.18 -7.23 -11.77
N TRP A 65 -4.11 -7.88 -11.31
CA TRP A 65 -3.40 -7.44 -10.12
C TRP A 65 -2.66 -6.12 -10.32
N ASN A 66 -2.08 -5.89 -11.50
CA ASN A 66 -1.46 -4.60 -11.84
C ASN A 66 -2.49 -3.47 -11.82
N GLU A 67 -3.64 -3.64 -12.49
CA GLU A 67 -4.74 -2.66 -12.46
C GLU A 67 -5.23 -2.38 -11.04
N ARG A 68 -5.30 -3.41 -10.20
CA ARG A 68 -5.72 -3.27 -8.79
C ARG A 68 -4.68 -2.49 -7.97
N ILE A 69 -3.40 -2.72 -8.20
CA ILE A 69 -2.31 -1.99 -7.54
C ILE A 69 -2.28 -0.54 -8.02
N GLU A 70 -2.46 -0.29 -9.31
CA GLU A 70 -2.54 1.07 -9.85
C GLU A 70 -3.69 1.86 -9.22
N LYS A 71 -4.88 1.25 -9.12
CA LYS A 71 -6.02 1.87 -8.42
C LYS A 71 -5.71 2.15 -6.96
N PHE A 72 -5.14 1.17 -6.25
CA PHE A 72 -4.74 1.34 -4.85
C PHE A 72 -3.75 2.50 -4.67
N ASN A 73 -2.74 2.60 -5.53
CA ASN A 73 -1.75 3.68 -5.49
C ASN A 73 -2.40 5.04 -5.80
N ALA A 74 -3.33 5.09 -6.76
CA ALA A 74 -4.07 6.30 -7.08
C ALA A 74 -4.95 6.76 -5.91
N ASP A 75 -5.64 5.83 -5.26
CA ASP A 75 -6.46 6.09 -4.07
C ASP A 75 -5.59 6.57 -2.90
N GLN A 76 -4.43 5.95 -2.68
CA GLN A 76 -3.46 6.38 -1.67
C GLN A 76 -2.96 7.81 -1.94
N ALA A 77 -2.57 8.10 -3.18
CA ALA A 77 -2.07 9.41 -3.56
C ALA A 77 -3.14 10.50 -3.38
N LYS A 78 -4.39 10.21 -3.77
CA LYS A 78 -5.52 11.12 -3.57
C LYS A 78 -5.79 11.36 -2.09
N ALA A 79 -5.85 10.29 -1.28
CA ALA A 79 -6.08 10.41 0.15
C ALA A 79 -4.95 11.20 0.86
N ALA A 80 -3.70 11.07 0.39
CA ALA A 80 -2.58 11.85 0.91
C ALA A 80 -2.72 13.34 0.57
N GLN A 81 -3.11 13.67 -0.67
CA GLN A 81 -3.38 15.05 -1.09
C GLN A 81 -4.53 15.68 -0.30
N ASP A 82 -5.62 14.94 -0.10
CA ASP A 82 -6.77 15.41 0.66
C ASP A 82 -6.38 15.70 2.13
N MET A 83 -5.57 14.82 2.75
CA MET A 83 -5.05 15.01 4.10
C MET A 83 -4.12 16.23 4.20
N GLU A 84 -3.19 16.40 3.24
CA GLU A 84 -2.29 17.55 3.22
C GLU A 84 -3.06 18.86 3.06
N ALA A 85 -4.05 18.90 2.15
CA ALA A 85 -4.91 20.06 1.96
C ALA A 85 -5.71 20.39 3.22
N GLU A 86 -6.17 19.38 3.97
CA GLU A 86 -6.85 19.59 5.25
C GLU A 86 -5.90 20.15 6.31
N HIS A 87 -4.68 19.62 6.42
CA HIS A 87 -3.67 20.11 7.36
C HIS A 87 -3.28 21.57 7.08
N ILE A 88 -3.12 21.95 5.81
CA ILE A 88 -2.87 23.33 5.40
C ILE A 88 -4.04 24.22 5.82
N LYS A 89 -5.28 23.83 5.52
CA LYS A 89 -6.47 24.60 5.95
C LYS A 89 -6.57 24.75 7.46
N GLN A 90 -6.22 23.72 8.23
CA GLN A 90 -6.19 23.80 9.69
C GLN A 90 -5.16 24.81 10.18
N LEU A 91 -3.97 24.85 9.57
CA LEU A 91 -2.93 25.83 9.89
C LEU A 91 -3.35 27.25 9.50
N GLU A 92 -3.92 27.44 8.31
CA GLU A 92 -4.45 28.75 7.86
C GLU A 92 -5.57 29.23 8.79
N ASN A 93 -6.50 28.35 9.15
CA ASN A 93 -7.57 28.68 10.09
C ASN A 93 -7.01 28.98 11.48
N PHE A 94 -5.98 28.26 11.93
CA PHE A 94 -5.32 28.55 13.20
C PHE A 94 -4.69 29.95 13.17
N ASP A 95 -3.89 30.25 12.15
CA ASP A 95 -3.17 31.52 12.01
C ASP A 95 -4.15 32.70 11.82
N ASN A 96 -5.26 32.52 11.08
CA ASN A 96 -6.31 33.53 10.90
C ASN A 96 -7.13 33.81 12.17
N ASN A 97 -7.25 32.82 13.05
CA ASN A 97 -8.00 32.95 14.30
C ASN A 97 -7.17 33.52 15.45
N ILE A 98 -5.88 33.82 15.25
CA ILE A 98 -5.06 34.50 16.25
C ILE A 98 -5.58 35.93 16.41
N PRO A 99 -6.09 36.32 17.60
CA PRO A 99 -6.54 37.68 17.86
C PRO A 99 -5.42 38.70 17.62
N THR A 100 -5.70 39.73 16.81
CA THR A 100 -4.81 40.88 16.61
C THR A 100 -4.59 41.65 17.92
N ASP A 101 -5.64 41.70 18.76
CA ASP A 101 -5.62 42.35 20.06
C ASP A 101 -5.41 41.34 21.19
N LEU A 102 -4.71 41.78 22.24
CA LEU A 102 -4.42 40.95 23.40
C LEU A 102 -5.75 40.55 24.07
N PRO A 103 -6.03 39.25 24.28
CA PRO A 103 -7.30 38.83 24.86
C PRO A 103 -7.52 39.40 26.26
N PRO A 104 -8.77 39.66 26.70
CA PRO A 104 -9.07 40.28 28.00
C PRO A 104 -8.44 39.59 29.21
N GLN A 105 -8.20 38.28 29.11
CA GLN A 105 -7.54 37.48 30.16
C GLN A 105 -6.09 37.93 30.39
N TYR A 106 -5.40 38.36 29.33
CA TYR A 106 -4.02 38.83 29.36
C TYR A 106 -3.92 40.34 29.54
N CYS A 107 -5.02 41.09 29.60
CA CYS A 107 -5.01 42.54 29.86
C CYS A 107 -5.13 42.91 31.35
N LYS A 108 -5.17 41.92 32.26
CA LYS A 108 -5.38 42.15 33.69
C LYS A 108 -4.10 42.64 34.37
N LEU A 109 -4.09 43.90 34.82
CA LEU A 109 -2.96 44.48 35.56
C LEU A 109 -2.77 43.79 36.91
N THR A 110 -1.54 43.81 37.43
CA THR A 110 -1.27 43.23 38.75
C THR A 110 -1.94 44.03 39.87
N PRO A 111 -2.28 43.39 41.01
CA PRO A 111 -2.85 44.09 42.16
C PRO A 111 -1.95 45.20 42.69
N ASP A 112 -0.63 45.03 42.60
CA ASP A 112 0.35 46.02 43.06
C ASP A 112 0.29 47.29 42.23
N LEU A 113 0.22 47.17 40.89
CA LEU A 113 0.04 48.32 40.00
C LEU A 113 -1.31 49.01 40.21
N LEU A 114 -2.38 48.24 40.46
CA LEU A 114 -3.69 48.80 40.80
C LEU A 114 -3.64 49.61 42.10
N ASN A 115 -2.95 49.11 43.13
CA ASN A 115 -2.74 49.82 44.38
C ASN A 115 -1.93 51.11 44.18
N MET A 116 -0.86 51.08 43.37
CA MET A 116 -0.07 52.27 43.05
C MET A 116 -0.88 53.34 42.29
N MET A 117 -1.76 52.92 41.38
CA MET A 117 -2.70 53.82 40.69
C MET A 117 -3.75 54.40 41.64
N GLU A 118 -4.20 53.63 42.63
CA GLU A 118 -5.12 54.14 43.66
C GLU A 118 -4.43 55.17 44.56
N THR A 119 -3.17 54.93 44.95
CA THR A 119 -2.36 55.92 45.69
C THR A 119 -2.11 57.19 44.88
N GLU A 120 -1.88 57.08 43.57
CA GLU A 120 -1.78 58.24 42.67
C GLU A 120 -3.07 59.07 42.69
N ARG A 121 -4.24 58.42 42.55
CA ARG A 121 -5.54 59.11 42.63
C ARG A 121 -5.75 59.81 43.96
N LYS A 122 -5.35 59.18 45.07
CA LYS A 122 -5.42 59.78 46.41
C LYS A 122 -4.53 61.02 46.52
N LEU A 123 -3.30 60.99 46.01
CA LEU A 123 -2.39 62.15 46.00
C LEU A 123 -2.94 63.32 45.17
N VAL A 124 -3.58 63.03 44.03
CA VAL A 124 -4.27 64.05 43.22
C VAL A 124 -5.43 64.69 44.01
N LEU A 125 -6.22 63.90 44.74
CA LEU A 125 -7.32 64.41 45.56
C LEU A 125 -6.84 65.31 46.70
N ILE A 126 -5.68 64.99 47.30
CA ILE A 126 -5.05 65.76 48.38
C ILE A 126 -4.31 67.00 47.81
N LYS A 127 -4.28 67.18 46.48
CA LYS A 127 -3.64 68.28 45.74
C LYS A 127 -2.10 68.26 45.77
N GLU A 128 -1.49 67.12 46.06
CA GLU A 128 -0.04 66.92 46.00
C GLU A 128 0.39 66.53 44.57
N TYR A 129 0.35 67.51 43.66
CA TYR A 129 0.54 67.25 42.23
C TYR A 129 1.95 66.80 41.85
N ASP A 130 2.98 67.29 42.54
CA ASP A 130 4.37 66.93 42.23
C ASP A 130 4.64 65.44 42.52
N GLN A 131 4.19 64.96 43.68
CA GLN A 131 4.29 63.54 44.03
C GLN A 131 3.44 62.68 43.10
N ALA A 132 2.20 63.08 42.83
CA ALA A 132 1.32 62.39 41.89
C ALA A 132 1.95 62.27 40.49
N LYS A 133 2.64 63.32 40.02
CA LYS A 133 3.32 63.30 38.71
C LYS A 133 4.47 62.30 38.66
N THR A 134 5.27 62.21 39.73
CA THR A 134 6.35 61.21 39.82
C THR A 134 5.80 59.78 39.83
N LEU A 135 4.74 59.55 40.63
CA LEU A 135 4.11 58.24 40.75
C LEU A 135 3.40 57.82 39.45
N LYS A 136 2.80 58.77 38.73
CA LYS A 136 2.22 58.53 37.41
C LYS A 136 3.26 58.06 36.40
N ALA A 137 4.42 58.71 36.35
CA ALA A 137 5.50 58.31 35.45
C ALA A 137 6.02 56.89 35.77
N GLU A 138 6.06 56.52 37.05
CA GLU A 138 6.41 55.18 37.49
C GLU A 138 5.32 54.15 37.14
N ASN A 139 4.04 54.48 37.36
CA ASN A 139 2.89 53.67 36.98
C ASN A 139 2.85 53.40 35.47
N ASP A 140 3.06 54.43 34.64
CA ASP A 140 3.08 54.29 33.18
C ASP A 140 4.22 53.38 32.72
N LYS A 141 5.42 53.53 33.31
CA LYS A 141 6.57 52.66 33.04
C LYS A 141 6.30 51.21 33.44
N ARG A 142 5.66 51.00 34.59
CA ARG A 142 5.34 49.66 35.11
C ARG A 142 4.23 48.99 34.30
N LYS A 143 3.20 49.75 33.92
CA LYS A 143 2.12 49.32 33.03
C LYS A 143 2.65 48.87 31.67
N ALA A 144 3.57 49.63 31.08
CA ALA A 144 4.21 49.25 29.81
C ALA A 144 4.93 47.90 29.93
N LYS A 145 5.72 47.69 30.99
CA LYS A 145 6.41 46.43 31.26
C LYS A 145 5.46 45.25 31.45
N GLU A 146 4.44 45.39 32.29
CA GLU A 146 3.45 44.32 32.52
C GLU A 146 2.71 43.96 31.23
N THR A 147 2.36 44.96 30.42
CA THR A 147 1.69 44.74 29.13
C THR A 147 2.60 43.97 28.16
N GLU A 148 3.90 44.28 28.10
CA GLU A 148 4.88 43.53 27.30
C GLU A 148 5.05 42.09 27.77
N GLU A 149 5.14 41.87 29.09
CA GLU A 149 5.24 40.52 29.65
C GLU A 149 3.98 39.69 29.36
N GLN A 150 2.81 40.31 29.41
CA GLN A 150 1.54 39.66 29.07
C GLN A 150 1.47 39.31 27.58
N LYS A 151 1.93 40.20 26.69
CA LYS A 151 2.07 39.90 25.27
C LYS A 151 3.01 38.72 25.03
N LYS A 152 4.17 38.68 25.70
CA LYS A 152 5.10 37.55 25.60
C LYS A 152 4.46 36.23 26.07
N LYS A 153 3.74 36.24 27.18
CA LYS A 153 3.01 35.06 27.68
C LYS A 153 1.96 34.58 26.70
N PHE A 154 1.19 35.49 26.11
CA PHE A 154 0.19 35.17 25.10
C PHE A 154 0.82 34.53 23.86
N LEU A 155 1.88 35.14 23.31
CA LEU A 155 2.61 34.59 22.16
C LEU A 155 3.19 33.20 22.45
N ALA A 156 3.72 32.97 23.65
CA ALA A 156 4.21 31.65 24.05
C ALA A 156 3.09 30.59 24.10
N VAL A 157 1.89 30.97 24.52
CA VAL A 157 0.73 30.07 24.51
C VAL A 157 0.28 29.76 23.08
N VAL A 158 0.21 30.77 22.21
CA VAL A 158 -0.11 30.58 20.79
C VAL A 158 0.92 29.67 20.10
N GLU A 159 2.21 29.90 20.35
CA GLU A 159 3.28 29.05 19.81
C GLU A 159 3.16 27.60 20.31
N LYS A 160 2.84 27.41 21.60
CA LYS A 160 2.61 26.07 22.17
C LYS A 160 1.42 25.38 21.50
N GLN A 161 0.32 26.09 21.27
CA GLN A 161 -0.85 25.55 20.58
C GLN A 161 -0.53 25.19 19.13
N ARG A 162 0.20 26.05 18.42
CA ARG A 162 0.65 25.78 17.05
C ARG A 162 1.54 24.54 16.97
N LYS A 163 2.48 24.38 17.91
CA LYS A 163 3.32 23.17 18.02
C LYS A 163 2.50 21.92 18.32
N ALA A 164 1.50 22.02 19.21
CA ALA A 164 0.62 20.90 19.50
C ALA A 164 -0.16 20.46 18.25
N LEU A 165 -0.68 21.41 17.47
CA LEU A 165 -1.35 21.14 16.20
C LEU A 165 -0.42 20.45 15.19
N LEU A 166 0.82 20.94 15.04
CA LEU A 166 1.81 20.31 14.16
C LEU A 166 2.15 18.88 14.59
N ASN A 167 2.31 18.63 15.89
CA ASN A 167 2.57 17.28 16.40
C ASN A 167 1.38 16.33 16.14
N GLU A 168 0.15 16.84 16.26
CA GLU A 168 -1.07 16.06 15.98
C GLU A 168 -1.16 15.72 14.49
N GLN A 169 -0.83 16.66 13.62
CA GLN A 169 -0.74 16.45 12.17
C GLN A 169 0.36 15.45 11.80
N GLU A 170 1.54 15.55 12.42
CA GLU A 170 2.64 14.58 12.22
C GLU A 170 2.22 13.18 12.64
N HIS A 171 1.59 13.03 13.81
CA HIS A 171 1.08 11.75 14.26
C HIS A 171 -0.02 11.19 13.36
N ALA A 172 -0.88 12.04 12.80
CA ALA A 172 -1.88 11.63 11.82
C ALA A 172 -1.22 11.09 10.53
N ILE A 173 -0.14 11.72 10.06
CA ILE A 173 0.66 11.25 8.91
C ILE A 173 1.33 9.90 9.22
N GLU A 174 1.90 9.72 10.42
CA GLU A 174 2.47 8.44 10.83
C GLU A 174 1.41 7.32 10.84
N CYS A 175 0.23 7.58 11.42
CA CYS A 175 -0.86 6.61 11.44
C CYS A 175 -1.36 6.29 10.03
N PHE A 176 -1.47 7.31 9.18
CA PHE A 176 -1.86 7.18 7.77
C PHE A 176 -0.87 6.31 7.01
N THR A 177 0.43 6.65 7.05
CA THR A 177 1.49 5.90 6.37
C THR A 177 1.54 4.45 6.86
N ALA A 178 1.52 4.21 8.17
CA ALA A 178 1.51 2.86 8.73
C ALA A 178 0.29 2.04 8.27
N ARG A 179 -0.90 2.65 8.20
CA ARG A 179 -2.10 1.99 7.69
C ARG A 179 -1.94 1.59 6.22
N TRP A 180 -1.55 2.53 5.37
CA TRP A 180 -1.42 2.27 3.94
C TRP A 180 -0.30 1.27 3.63
N THR A 181 0.82 1.30 4.36
CA THR A 181 1.89 0.30 4.23
C THR A 181 1.35 -1.10 4.56
N ARG A 182 0.60 -1.27 5.65
CA ARG A 182 -0.01 -2.56 6.01
C ARG A 182 -1.00 -3.04 4.96
N GLU A 183 -1.83 -2.14 4.43
CA GLU A 183 -2.77 -2.47 3.36
C GLU A 183 -2.03 -2.87 2.07
N ALA A 184 -0.95 -2.17 1.72
CA ALA A 184 -0.09 -2.50 0.57
C ALA A 184 0.61 -3.86 0.73
N GLU A 185 1.17 -4.14 1.91
CA GLU A 185 1.76 -5.45 2.24
C GLU A 185 0.73 -6.57 2.12
N LYS A 186 -0.48 -6.37 2.65
CA LYS A 186 -1.56 -7.34 2.53
C LYS A 186 -1.93 -7.59 1.07
N LEU A 187 -2.00 -6.53 0.26
CA LEU A 187 -2.30 -6.62 -1.16
C LEU A 187 -1.22 -7.39 -1.93
N ASN A 188 0.06 -7.07 -1.70
CA ASN A 188 1.19 -7.76 -2.32
C ASN A 188 1.24 -9.24 -1.89
N ASN A 189 1.03 -9.53 -0.61
CA ASN A 189 0.98 -10.91 -0.12
C ASN A 189 -0.15 -11.72 -0.76
N GLN A 190 -1.31 -11.10 -1.02
CA GLN A 190 -2.41 -11.77 -1.74
C GLN A 190 -2.03 -12.03 -3.21
N LYS A 191 -1.49 -11.01 -3.88
CA LYS A 191 -0.99 -11.13 -5.25
C LYS A 191 0.02 -12.26 -5.39
N ASP A 192 1.05 -12.28 -4.54
CA ASP A 192 2.14 -13.23 -4.64
C ASP A 192 1.66 -14.66 -4.35
N LYS A 193 0.72 -14.83 -3.41
CA LYS A 193 0.08 -16.13 -3.17
C LYS A 193 -0.70 -16.63 -4.38
N GLU A 194 -1.57 -15.79 -4.95
CA GLU A 194 -2.39 -16.18 -6.10
C GLU A 194 -1.54 -16.47 -7.34
N ILE A 195 -0.55 -15.61 -7.63
CA ILE A 195 0.39 -15.84 -8.73
C ILE A 195 1.18 -17.12 -8.51
N ALA A 196 1.72 -17.35 -7.30
CA ALA A 196 2.47 -18.57 -7.00
C ALA A 196 1.60 -19.84 -7.14
N THR A 197 0.33 -19.80 -6.73
CA THR A 197 -0.58 -20.94 -6.93
C THR A 197 -0.81 -21.21 -8.41
N GLN A 198 -1.02 -20.18 -9.22
CA GLN A 198 -1.25 -20.35 -10.66
C GLN A 198 0.04 -20.77 -11.39
N GLN A 199 1.20 -20.31 -10.94
CA GLN A 199 2.52 -20.75 -11.43
C GLN A 199 2.72 -22.25 -11.20
N LYS A 200 2.45 -22.75 -10.00
CA LYS A 200 2.54 -24.18 -9.69
C LYS A 200 1.63 -25.04 -10.58
N VAL A 201 0.45 -24.54 -10.92
CA VAL A 201 -0.46 -25.24 -11.84
C VAL A 201 0.15 -25.33 -13.24
N VAL A 202 0.78 -24.25 -13.73
CA VAL A 202 1.49 -24.27 -15.02
C VAL A 202 2.68 -25.23 -14.97
N GLU A 203 3.49 -25.16 -13.91
CA GLU A 203 4.65 -26.03 -13.71
C GLU A 203 4.26 -27.52 -13.67
N HIS A 204 3.15 -27.86 -13.00
CA HIS A 204 2.63 -29.22 -12.97
C HIS A 204 2.30 -29.73 -14.38
N TYR A 205 1.57 -28.94 -15.18
CA TYR A 205 1.25 -29.36 -16.55
C TYR A 205 2.50 -29.44 -17.44
N GLU A 206 3.51 -28.59 -17.20
CA GLU A 206 4.80 -28.66 -17.90
C GLU A 206 5.60 -29.92 -17.52
N GLN A 207 5.56 -30.33 -16.26
CA GLN A 207 6.15 -31.59 -15.78
C GLN A 207 5.44 -32.81 -16.38
N ASP A 208 4.11 -32.83 -16.35
CA ASP A 208 3.31 -33.89 -16.99
C ASP A 208 3.68 -34.05 -18.48
N LEU A 209 3.95 -32.93 -19.16
CA LEU A 209 4.35 -32.92 -20.56
C LEU A 209 5.77 -33.47 -20.76
N GLN A 210 6.70 -33.16 -19.86
CA GLN A 210 8.05 -33.74 -19.89
C GLN A 210 8.03 -35.25 -19.67
N ASP A 211 7.22 -35.74 -18.73
CA ASP A 211 7.07 -37.18 -18.44
C ASP A 211 6.46 -37.95 -19.63
N LEU A 212 5.56 -37.30 -20.37
CA LEU A 212 4.97 -37.84 -21.62
C LEU A 212 5.97 -37.91 -22.78
N ILE A 213 6.93 -36.98 -22.85
CA ILE A 213 7.95 -36.90 -23.90
C ILE A 213 9.14 -37.83 -23.59
N ASN A 214 9.57 -37.92 -22.33
CA ASN A 214 10.68 -38.75 -21.88
C ASN A 214 10.20 -39.81 -20.87
N PRO A 215 9.50 -40.86 -21.33
CA PRO A 215 9.17 -41.98 -20.46
C PRO A 215 10.47 -42.75 -20.13
N HIS A 216 10.80 -42.83 -18.84
CA HIS A 216 11.84 -43.74 -18.33
C HIS A 216 11.55 -45.20 -18.66
#